data_AF-A0A842YHZ1-F1
#
_entry.id   AF-A0A842YHZ1-F1
#
_cell.length_a   1.000
_cell.length_b   1.000
_cell.length_c   1.000
_cell.angle_alpha   90.00
_cell.angle_beta   90.00
_cell.angle_gamma   90.00
#
_symmetry.space_group_name_H-M   'P 1'
#
loop_
_entity.id
_entity.type
_entity.pdbx_description
1 polymer ?
#
loop_
_entity_poly.entity_id
_entity_poly.type
_entity_poly.pdbx_seq_one_letter_code
_entity_poly.pdbx_strand_id
1 'polypeptide(L)' 'MDKWNYIQDVKKEKAEAFCEDSMKAHPHLVYRVATARSNNPGMVAVYCCEKGSE' A
#
# COMPACT_ATOMS: atom_id res chain seq x y z
N MET A 1 -13.53 -2.91 -12.24
CA MET A 1 -13.19 -3.45 -10.91
C MET A 1 -11.74 -3.11 -10.69
N ASP A 2 -11.47 -2.01 -10.00
CA ASP A 2 -10.14 -1.58 -9.62
C ASP A 2 -9.40 -2.72 -8.93
N LYS A 3 -8.37 -3.27 -9.58
CA LYS A 3 -7.59 -4.39 -9.03
C LYS A 3 -6.54 -3.86 -8.06
N TRP A 4 -6.99 -3.38 -6.90
CA TRP A 4 -6.11 -3.11 -5.78
C TRP A 4 -5.62 -4.43 -5.19
N ASN A 5 -4.35 -4.76 -5.43
CA ASN A 5 -3.71 -5.96 -4.91
C ASN A 5 -3.17 -5.68 -3.51
N TYR A 6 -3.57 -6.49 -2.54
CA TYR A 6 -2.99 -6.44 -1.20
C TYR A 6 -1.52 -6.86 -1.25
N ILE A 7 -0.65 -6.05 -0.66
CA ILE A 7 0.78 -6.35 -0.51
C ILE A 7 1.03 -6.93 0.87
N GLN A 8 0.91 -6.10 1.91
CA GLN A 8 1.18 -6.49 3.28
C GLN A 8 0.64 -5.46 4.29
N ASP A 9 0.45 -5.89 5.53
CA ASP A 9 0.27 -4.98 6.66
C ASP A 9 1.65 -4.45 7.12
N VAL A 10 1.77 -3.13 7.22
CA VAL A 10 2.98 -2.45 7.72
C VAL A 10 2.65 -1.60 8.93
N LYS A 11 3.65 -1.30 9.76
CA LYS A 11 3.47 -0.34 10.87
C LYS A 11 3.05 1.01 10.31
N LYS A 12 2.03 1.64 10.91
CA LYS A 12 1.50 2.94 10.48
C LYS A 12 2.60 3.99 10.29
N GLU A 13 3.55 4.02 11.21
CA GLU A 13 4.70 4.94 11.22
C GLU A 13 5.66 4.72 10.04
N LYS A 14 5.71 3.51 9.49
CA LYS A 14 6.57 3.14 8.36
C LYS A 14 5.82 3.09 7.03
N ALA A 15 4.50 3.27 7.06
CA ALA A 15 3.66 3.09 5.88
C ALA A 15 3.97 4.12 4.79
N GLU A 16 4.15 5.38 5.18
CA GLU A 16 4.50 6.45 4.23
C GLU A 16 5.86 6.18 3.58
N ALA A 17 6.89 5.90 4.38
CA ALA A 17 8.22 5.57 3.88
C ALA A 17 8.21 4.33 2.96
N PHE A 18 7.44 3.30 3.31
CA PHE A 18 7.27 2.11 2.48
C PHE A 18 6.63 2.43 1.13
N CYS A 19 5.56 3.23 1.13
CA CYS A 19 4.90 3.67 -0.08
C CYS A 19 5.83 4.52 -0.96
N GLU A 20 6.58 5.47 -0.38
CA GLU A 20 7.55 6.29 -1.11
C GLU A 20 8.68 5.47 -1.74
N ASP A 21 9.28 4.55 -0.98
CA ASP A 21 10.35 3.68 -1.49
C ASP A 21 9.84 2.76 -2.60
N SER A 22 8.64 2.19 -2.41
CA SER A 22 8.01 1.32 -3.40
C SER A 22 7.60 2.09 -4.67
N MET A 23 7.14 3.34 -4.56
CA MET A 23 6.87 4.21 -5.71
C MET A 23 8.15 4.58 -6.47
N LYS A 24 9.29 4.73 -5.78
CA LYS A 24 10.60 4.96 -6.43
C LYS A 24 11.07 3.71 -7.17
N ALA A 25 10.91 2.52 -6.59
CA ALA A 25 11.28 1.25 -7.20
C ALA A 25 10.34 0.87 -8.37
N HIS A 26 9.06 1.17 -8.24
CA HIS A 26 8.01 0.81 -9.19
C HIS A 26 7.15 2.04 -9.56
N PRO A 27 7.65 2.96 -10.41
CA PRO A 27 6.95 4.21 -10.75
C PRO A 27 5.67 4.01 -11.58
N HIS A 28 5.44 2.80 -12.09
CA HIS A 28 4.23 2.39 -12.80
C HIS A 28 3.15 1.85 -11.84
N LEU A 29 3.44 1.71 -10.55
CA LEU A 29 2.49 1.27 -9.53
C LEU A 29 2.07 2.44 -8.64
N VAL A 30 0.79 2.46 -8.29
CA VAL A 30 0.20 3.36 -7.30
C VAL A 30 -0.04 2.56 -6.02
N TYR A 31 0.35 3.12 -4.88
CA TYR A 31 0.19 2.49 -3.57
C TYR A 31 -0.86 3.22 -2.75
N ARG A 32 -1.68 2.46 -2.02
CA ARG A 32 -2.72 2.98 -1.14
C ARG A 32 -2.68 2.28 0.20
N VAL A 33 -2.86 3.06 1.27
CA VAL A 33 -2.98 2.54 2.63
C VAL A 33 -4.46 2.48 3.05
N ALA A 34 -4.81 1.41 3.75
CA ALA A 34 -6.13 1.23 4.35
C ALA A 34 -6.00 0.58 5.74
N THR A 35 -7.13 0.35 6.40
CA THR A 35 -7.17 -0.35 7.69
C THR A 35 -6.51 -1.73 7.58
N ALA A 36 -5.61 -2.05 8.52
CA ALA A 36 -4.94 -3.35 8.55
C ALA A 36 -5.92 -4.51 8.59
N ARG A 37 -5.57 -5.61 7.91
CA ARG A 37 -6.36 -6.84 7.95
C ARG A 37 -6.16 -7.61 9.25
N SER A 38 -5.03 -7.38 9.91
CA SER A 38 -4.66 -8.03 11.18
C SER A 38 -5.39 -7.49 12.42
N ASN A 39 -6.36 -6.57 12.28
CA ASN A 39 -7.08 -5.89 13.39
C ASN A 39 -6.15 -5.20 14.41
N ASN A 40 -4.91 -4.91 14.04
CA ASN A 40 -3.94 -4.20 14.88
C ASN A 40 -4.02 -2.69 14.60
N PRO A 41 -4.33 -1.83 15.59
CA PRO A 41 -4.45 -0.39 15.38
C PRO A 41 -3.11 0.29 15.05
N GLY A 42 -1.98 -0.35 15.34
CA GLY A 42 -0.64 0.11 14.98
C GLY A 42 -0.19 -0.27 13.56
N MET A 43 -1.00 -1.03 12.83
CA MET A 43 -0.69 -1.50 11.47
C MET A 43 -1.68 -0.89 10.47
N VAL A 44 -1.25 -0.78 9.21
CA VAL A 44 -2.08 -0.40 8.07
C VAL A 44 -1.82 -1.36 6.91
N ALA A 45 -2.86 -1.70 6.16
CA ALA A 45 -2.75 -2.57 4.99
C ALA A 45 -2.31 -1.73 3.79
N VAL A 46 -1.25 -2.15 3.10
CA VAL A 46 -0.80 -1.55 1.85
C VAL A 46 -1.37 -2.34 0.67
N TYR A 47 -1.96 -1.62 -0.26
CA TYR A 47 -2.45 -2.12 -1.54
C TYR A 47 -1.70 -1.43 -2.68
N CYS A 48 -1.56 -2.09 -3.82
CA CYS A 48 -1.07 -1.46 -5.03
C CYS A 48 -1.94 -1.77 -6.25
N CYS A 49 -1.93 -0.87 -7.24
CA CYS A 49 -2.48 -1.09 -8.57
C CYS A 49 -1.54 -0.51 -9.63
N GLU A 50 -1.66 -0.95 -10.88
CA GLU A 50 -0.94 -0.31 -11.99
C GLU A 50 -1.56 1.05 -12.31
N LYS A 51 -0.69 2.04 -12.55
CA LYS A 51 -1.08 3.39 -12.93
C LYS A 51 -1.87 3.35 -14.25
N GLY A 52 -3.11 3.85 -14.23
CA GLY A 52 -4.05 3.75 -15.36
C GLY A 52 -4.95 2.52 -15.34
N SER A 53 -4.89 1.68 -14.29
CA SER A 53 -5.88 0.63 -14.00
C SER A 53 -6.81 0.97 -12.83
N GLU A 54 -6.72 2.21 -12.31
CA GLU A 54 -7.66 2.82 -11.36
C GLU A 54 -8.91 3.37 -12.06
#